data_AF-Q64QZ1-F1
#
_entry.id   AF-Q64QZ1-F1
#
_cell.length_a   1.000
_cell.length_b   1.000
_cell.length_c   1.000
_cell.angle_alpha   90.00
_cell.angle_beta   90.00
_cell.angle_gamma   90.00
#
_symmetry.space_group_name_H-M   'P 1'
#
loop_
_entity.id
_entity.type
_entity.pdbx_description
1 polymer ?
#
loop_
_entity_poly.entity_id
_entity_poly.type
_entity_poly.pdbx_seq_one_letter_code
_entity_poly.pdbx_strand_id
1 'polypeptide(L)'
;MKKKLMMVAVLLGALSLGACVDNDESASVEAVRNAKAEQLKGAAALANAQAGVQDAQKRLVEAQAEAKEFENQKDQEDYERNKEKLIAQANADLWAAKANEERAKQDFLNVADEQLKQLYSEYQNYSSQLNGLQATRDQNAITLANYKAGLISYKEVVEKQKAIKLASIAQNDAKIAAYTKYDGLDKADLQNKVVEALQVKNNTIKATTAAAQAKIPARNAYQDVIADFTSDESSLKTVVAARTIIDQLLNFGVNAPIEGCEYDYIDNTGVYYYSGMLSVGNGEYIQPIETSSKEIAENLFVTYYSWKSEYAKEEATQSFNNQYAAAVKLLGKSDDKADAGTKYAALTAANEELKAAGEDQAKIDVANISIAKAKDAIKEQNKVIADLKEMTELIASMSGADVAAYDKAIEALKTNETVLAYVAACDAYDDAYEAYEVADANYSALFNLANNYGVDAKAEIRTLEANNATLNKEIADLDSTYGVLDREQQIARLEVSVANLTAQIDAIQKCMDVIMDQINALIAE
;
A
#
# COMPACT_ATOMS: atom_id res chain seq x y z
N MET A 1 13.71 -32.83 5.29
CA MET A 1 14.69 -33.95 5.30
C MET A 1 14.54 -34.77 4.03
N LYS A 2 15.69 -35.17 3.46
CA LYS A 2 15.89 -35.87 2.19
C LYS A 2 14.99 -37.09 1.97
N LYS A 3 14.28 -37.16 0.83
CA LYS A 3 14.07 -38.40 0.04
C LYS A 3 13.97 -38.07 -1.45
N LYS A 4 14.98 -38.53 -2.20
CA LYS A 4 15.03 -38.58 -3.66
C LYS A 4 14.19 -39.76 -4.16
N LEU A 5 13.49 -39.59 -5.28
CA LEU A 5 13.10 -40.57 -6.32
C LEU A 5 12.75 -39.68 -7.54
N MET A 6 13.51 -39.50 -8.63
CA MET A 6 14.18 -40.38 -9.60
C MET A 6 13.28 -41.40 -10.32
N MET A 7 13.30 -41.30 -11.67
CA MET A 7 12.75 -42.18 -12.73
C MET A 7 11.22 -42.16 -12.89
N VAL A 8 10.65 -41.96 -14.09
CA VAL A 8 10.89 -42.74 -15.32
C VAL A 8 10.92 -41.86 -16.59
N ALA A 9 12.09 -41.81 -17.23
CA ALA A 9 12.20 -41.79 -18.69
C ALA A 9 12.30 -43.26 -19.16
N VAL A 10 11.98 -43.52 -20.44
CA VAL A 10 11.88 -44.83 -21.15
C VAL A 10 10.44 -45.39 -21.07
N LEU A 11 9.65 -45.51 -22.15
CA LEU A 11 9.95 -46.16 -23.43
C LEU A 11 9.55 -45.32 -24.66
N LEU A 12 10.56 -44.85 -25.40
CA LEU A 12 10.53 -44.81 -26.86
C LEU A 12 11.68 -45.71 -27.31
N GLY A 13 11.34 -46.83 -27.97
CA GLY A 13 12.27 -47.67 -28.74
C GLY A 13 12.63 -49.02 -28.12
N ALA A 14 11.89 -50.07 -28.49
CA ALA A 14 12.42 -51.37 -28.90
C ALA A 14 11.29 -52.33 -29.33
N LEU A 15 10.93 -52.31 -30.62
CA LEU A 15 10.45 -53.52 -31.31
C LEU A 15 10.91 -53.45 -32.78
N SER A 16 12.16 -53.86 -33.00
CA SER A 16 12.63 -54.33 -34.31
C SER A 16 13.15 -55.76 -34.16
N LEU A 17 12.23 -56.72 -34.12
CA LEU A 17 12.47 -58.09 -34.58
C LEU A 17 11.19 -58.57 -35.29
N GLY A 18 11.35 -58.88 -36.57
CA GLY A 18 10.26 -59.09 -37.50
C GLY A 18 9.49 -60.40 -37.30
N ALA A 19 8.17 -60.27 -37.41
CA ALA A 19 7.32 -61.21 -38.10
C ALA A 19 6.32 -60.37 -38.89
N CYS A 20 6.17 -60.63 -40.19
CA CYS A 20 5.17 -60.00 -41.03
C CYS A 20 3.79 -60.25 -40.43
N VAL A 21 3.19 -59.23 -39.83
CA VAL A 21 1.77 -59.15 -39.50
C VAL A 21 1.30 -57.87 -40.17
N ASP A 22 0.22 -57.98 -40.95
CA ASP A 22 -0.35 -56.91 -41.77
C ASP A 22 -0.38 -55.55 -41.05
N ASN A 23 0.11 -54.53 -41.74
CA ASN A 23 0.26 -53.16 -41.24
C ASN A 23 -1.03 -52.33 -41.22
N ASP A 24 -2.19 -52.95 -41.37
CA ASP A 24 -3.47 -52.25 -41.26
C ASP A 24 -4.13 -52.63 -39.92
N GLU A 25 -3.81 -51.87 -38.87
CA GLU A 25 -4.70 -51.79 -37.71
C GLU A 25 -6.11 -51.44 -38.23
N SER A 26 -7.13 -52.24 -37.88
CA SER A 26 -8.50 -51.91 -38.28
C SER A 26 -8.85 -50.49 -37.84
N ALA A 27 -9.58 -49.72 -38.65
CA ALA A 27 -9.95 -48.34 -38.35
C ALA A 27 -10.58 -48.15 -36.95
N SER A 28 -11.23 -49.18 -36.40
CA SER A 28 -11.75 -49.20 -35.02
C SER A 28 -10.67 -49.27 -33.93
N VAL A 29 -9.58 -49.99 -34.15
CA VAL A 29 -8.45 -50.09 -33.19
C VAL A 29 -7.63 -48.81 -33.20
N GLU A 30 -7.41 -48.22 -34.37
CA GLU A 30 -6.71 -46.94 -34.49
C GLU A 30 -7.53 -45.78 -33.91
N ALA A 31 -8.86 -45.79 -34.07
CA ALA A 31 -9.78 -44.82 -33.44
C ALA A 31 -9.83 -44.95 -31.90
N VAL A 32 -9.86 -46.18 -31.35
CA VAL A 32 -9.80 -46.40 -29.90
C VAL A 32 -8.44 -46.01 -29.32
N ARG A 33 -7.34 -46.29 -30.03
CA ARG A 33 -5.99 -45.87 -29.63
C ARG A 33 -5.85 -44.35 -29.64
N ASN A 34 -6.36 -43.67 -30.67
CA ASN A 34 -6.35 -42.21 -30.74
C ASN A 34 -7.24 -41.58 -29.67
N ALA A 35 -8.45 -42.10 -29.45
CA ALA A 35 -9.34 -41.64 -28.40
C ALA A 35 -8.69 -41.81 -27.01
N LYS A 36 -8.08 -42.97 -26.71
CA LYS A 36 -7.38 -43.21 -25.43
C LYS A 36 -6.11 -42.35 -25.30
N ALA A 37 -5.39 -42.07 -26.38
CA ALA A 37 -4.25 -41.15 -26.38
C ALA A 37 -4.67 -39.69 -26.15
N GLU A 38 -5.81 -39.28 -26.69
CA GLU A 38 -6.40 -37.94 -26.52
C GLU A 38 -6.97 -37.79 -25.09
N GLN A 39 -7.56 -38.85 -24.55
CA GLN A 39 -7.98 -38.96 -23.15
C GLN A 39 -6.78 -38.90 -22.18
N LEU A 40 -5.67 -39.59 -22.49
CA LEU A 40 -4.42 -39.54 -21.72
C LEU A 40 -3.75 -38.15 -21.79
N LYS A 41 -3.81 -37.47 -22.94
CA LYS A 41 -3.34 -36.07 -23.07
C LYS A 41 -4.19 -35.11 -22.26
N GLY A 42 -5.52 -35.24 -22.31
CA GLY A 42 -6.44 -34.46 -21.50
C GLY A 42 -6.24 -34.71 -20.00
N ALA A 43 -6.06 -35.97 -19.60
CA ALA A 43 -5.75 -36.36 -18.24
C ALA A 43 -4.42 -35.77 -17.75
N ALA A 44 -3.36 -35.79 -18.58
CA ALA A 44 -2.07 -35.20 -18.22
C ALA A 44 -2.12 -33.66 -18.14
N ALA A 45 -2.87 -33.01 -19.02
CA ALA A 45 -3.07 -31.56 -18.97
C ALA A 45 -3.85 -31.14 -17.72
N LEU A 46 -4.86 -31.92 -17.34
CA LEU A 46 -5.66 -31.71 -16.13
C LEU A 46 -4.85 -32.00 -14.86
N ALA A 47 -4.06 -33.08 -14.83
CA ALA A 47 -3.17 -33.40 -13.72
C ALA A 47 -2.09 -32.30 -13.50
N ASN A 48 -1.56 -31.72 -14.59
CA ASN A 48 -0.65 -30.58 -14.49
C ASN A 48 -1.34 -29.31 -13.99
N ALA A 49 -2.59 -29.05 -14.41
CA ALA A 49 -3.36 -27.93 -13.91
C ALA A 49 -3.70 -28.08 -12.41
N GLN A 50 -4.05 -29.29 -11.97
CA GLN A 50 -4.28 -29.64 -10.57
C GLN A 50 -3.01 -29.54 -9.72
N ALA A 51 -1.86 -29.97 -10.25
CA ALA A 51 -0.56 -29.76 -9.61
C ALA A 51 -0.25 -28.26 -9.45
N GLY A 52 -0.62 -27.44 -10.44
CA GLY A 52 -0.53 -25.98 -10.35
C GLY A 52 -1.39 -25.37 -9.24
N VAL A 53 -2.60 -25.91 -9.02
CA VAL A 53 -3.47 -25.52 -7.89
C VAL A 53 -2.87 -25.95 -6.55
N GLN A 54 -2.33 -27.17 -6.45
CA GLN A 54 -1.65 -27.65 -5.24
C GLN A 54 -0.40 -26.82 -4.91
N ASP A 55 0.40 -26.45 -5.91
CA ASP A 55 1.62 -25.63 -5.72
C ASP A 55 1.26 -24.20 -5.29
N ALA A 56 0.19 -23.62 -5.86
CA ALA A 56 -0.36 -22.33 -5.44
C ALA A 56 -0.94 -22.39 -4.00
N GLN A 57 -1.63 -23.48 -3.64
CA GLN A 57 -2.11 -23.71 -2.27
C GLN A 57 -0.98 -23.89 -1.27
N LYS A 58 0.10 -24.55 -1.67
CA LYS A 58 1.28 -24.72 -0.82
C LYS A 58 1.99 -23.39 -0.58
N ARG A 59 2.08 -22.54 -1.61
CA ARG A 59 2.57 -21.15 -1.47
C ARG A 59 1.66 -20.29 -0.60
N LEU A 60 0.34 -20.49 -0.64
CA LEU A 60 -0.61 -19.87 0.28
C LEU A 60 -0.35 -20.33 1.73
N VAL A 61 -0.13 -21.61 1.96
CA VAL A 61 0.18 -22.16 3.30
C VAL A 61 1.54 -21.68 3.81
N GLU A 62 2.54 -21.59 2.93
CA GLU A 62 3.86 -21.04 3.23
C GLU A 62 3.78 -19.54 3.56
N ALA A 63 3.04 -18.75 2.76
CA ALA A 63 2.71 -17.35 3.04
C ALA A 63 1.98 -17.17 4.39
N GLN A 64 1.05 -18.07 4.72
CA GLN A 64 0.33 -18.08 6.00
C GLN A 64 1.22 -18.50 7.19
N ALA A 65 2.20 -19.38 6.97
CA ALA A 65 3.17 -19.79 7.98
C ALA A 65 4.23 -18.71 8.23
N GLU A 66 4.69 -18.03 7.17
CA GLU A 66 5.62 -16.91 7.22
C GLU A 66 4.98 -15.70 7.94
N ALA A 67 3.68 -15.48 7.75
CA ALA A 67 2.89 -14.53 8.54
C ALA A 67 2.82 -14.88 10.05
N LYS A 68 3.01 -16.16 10.41
CA LYS A 68 2.99 -16.66 11.79
C LYS A 68 4.35 -16.55 12.48
N GLU A 69 5.45 -16.55 11.72
CA GLU A 69 6.80 -16.34 12.25
C GLU A 69 7.06 -14.84 12.56
N PHE A 70 6.33 -13.95 11.89
CA PHE A 70 6.23 -12.52 12.18
C PHE A 70 5.48 -12.18 13.49
N GLU A 71 4.67 -13.11 14.03
CA GLU A 71 3.87 -12.96 15.27
C GLU A 71 4.75 -12.68 16.53
N ASN A 72 6.06 -12.92 16.44
CA ASN A 72 7.04 -12.67 17.49
C ASN A 72 7.75 -11.29 17.40
N GLN A 73 7.47 -10.46 16.40
CA GLN A 73 8.03 -9.11 16.25
C GLN A 73 6.92 -8.03 16.35
N LYS A 74 7.22 -6.95 17.09
CA LYS A 74 6.28 -6.24 17.98
C LYS A 74 5.52 -5.05 17.36
N ASP A 75 5.25 -5.02 16.05
CA ASP A 75 4.52 -3.92 15.39
C ASP A 75 3.22 -4.40 14.73
N GLN A 76 2.08 -3.85 15.13
CA GLN A 76 0.74 -4.42 14.90
C GLN A 76 0.04 -3.93 13.60
N GLU A 77 0.40 -2.76 13.07
CA GLU A 77 -0.26 -2.18 11.89
C GLU A 77 0.35 -2.59 10.54
N ASP A 78 1.68 -2.64 10.43
CA ASP A 78 2.33 -3.18 9.22
C ASP A 78 2.33 -4.72 9.20
N TYR A 79 2.14 -5.34 10.36
CA TYR A 79 1.76 -6.75 10.50
C TYR A 79 0.44 -7.09 9.80
N GLU A 80 -0.62 -6.30 9.94
CA GLU A 80 -1.92 -6.59 9.28
C GLU A 80 -1.84 -6.30 7.75
N ARG A 81 -1.26 -5.17 7.33
CA ARG A 81 -1.14 -4.82 5.89
C ARG A 81 -0.27 -5.77 5.07
N ASN A 82 0.93 -6.12 5.55
CA ASN A 82 1.83 -6.97 4.76
C ASN A 82 1.38 -8.44 4.76
N LYS A 83 0.83 -8.94 5.86
CA LYS A 83 0.15 -10.24 5.92
C LYS A 83 -0.95 -10.33 4.87
N GLU A 84 -1.78 -9.31 4.74
CA GLU A 84 -2.91 -9.33 3.80
C GLU A 84 -2.49 -9.18 2.35
N LYS A 85 -1.48 -8.37 2.04
CA LYS A 85 -0.93 -8.27 0.68
C LYS A 85 -0.32 -9.60 0.22
N LEU A 86 0.44 -10.27 1.09
CA LEU A 86 1.06 -11.56 0.80
C LEU A 86 0.00 -12.66 0.60
N ILE A 87 -1.06 -12.65 1.40
CA ILE A 87 -2.21 -13.56 1.25
C ILE A 87 -3.03 -13.20 0.00
N ALA A 88 -3.21 -11.92 -0.34
CA ALA A 88 -3.93 -11.47 -1.53
C ALA A 88 -3.21 -11.85 -2.82
N GLN A 89 -1.87 -11.74 -2.85
CA GLN A 89 -1.04 -12.17 -3.98
C GLN A 89 -1.12 -13.69 -4.18
N ALA A 90 -0.99 -14.44 -3.08
CA ALA A 90 -1.15 -15.89 -3.11
C ALA A 90 -2.58 -16.33 -3.49
N ASN A 91 -3.61 -15.54 -3.14
CA ASN A 91 -4.99 -15.75 -3.56
C ASN A 91 -5.21 -15.44 -5.05
N ALA A 92 -4.54 -14.44 -5.62
CA ALA A 92 -4.59 -14.14 -7.05
C ALA A 92 -3.93 -15.26 -7.89
N ASP A 93 -2.79 -15.78 -7.43
CA ASP A 93 -2.13 -16.93 -8.04
C ASP A 93 -3.00 -18.19 -7.97
N LEU A 94 -3.71 -18.38 -6.84
CA LEU A 94 -4.69 -19.46 -6.69
C LEU A 94 -5.87 -19.30 -7.66
N TRP A 95 -6.38 -18.08 -7.87
CA TRP A 95 -7.45 -17.79 -8.82
C TRP A 95 -7.05 -18.06 -10.26
N ALA A 96 -5.84 -17.66 -10.66
CA ALA A 96 -5.29 -17.95 -11.99
C ALA A 96 -5.10 -19.46 -12.20
N ALA A 97 -4.62 -20.18 -11.19
CA ALA A 97 -4.48 -21.63 -11.24
C ALA A 97 -5.83 -22.34 -11.37
N LYS A 98 -6.86 -21.90 -10.64
CA LYS A 98 -8.23 -22.43 -10.74
C LYS A 98 -8.90 -22.14 -12.07
N ALA A 99 -8.69 -20.96 -12.65
CA ALA A 99 -9.20 -20.63 -13.99
C ALA A 99 -8.57 -21.53 -15.07
N ASN A 100 -7.31 -21.91 -14.89
CA ASN A 100 -6.61 -22.83 -15.79
C ASN A 100 -7.09 -24.28 -15.61
N GLU A 101 -7.34 -24.71 -14.37
CA GLU A 101 -7.96 -26.01 -14.05
C GLU A 101 -9.34 -26.15 -14.70
N GLU A 102 -10.19 -25.13 -14.60
CA GLU A 102 -11.56 -25.18 -15.15
C GLU A 102 -11.56 -25.25 -16.69
N ARG A 103 -10.54 -24.68 -17.35
CA ARG A 103 -10.33 -24.78 -18.80
C ARG A 103 -9.84 -26.17 -19.21
N ALA A 104 -8.82 -26.70 -18.54
CA ALA A 104 -8.29 -28.05 -18.78
C ALA A 104 -9.36 -29.14 -18.55
N LYS A 105 -10.32 -28.88 -17.68
CA LYS A 105 -11.46 -29.73 -17.35
C LYS A 105 -12.56 -29.74 -18.41
N GLN A 106 -12.88 -28.58 -18.99
CA GLN A 106 -13.79 -28.50 -20.15
C GLN A 106 -13.26 -29.34 -21.31
N ASP A 107 -11.96 -29.26 -21.57
CA ASP A 107 -11.31 -30.03 -22.63
C ASP A 107 -11.31 -31.54 -22.35
N PHE A 108 -11.19 -31.95 -21.08
CA PHE A 108 -11.18 -33.34 -20.66
C PHE A 108 -12.58 -34.02 -20.62
N LEU A 109 -13.61 -33.31 -20.16
CA LEU A 109 -14.98 -33.84 -20.07
C LEU A 109 -15.58 -34.19 -21.43
N ASN A 110 -15.07 -33.58 -22.51
CA ASN A 110 -15.46 -33.88 -23.88
C ASN A 110 -14.99 -35.26 -24.37
N VAL A 111 -14.02 -35.89 -23.68
CA VAL A 111 -13.38 -37.15 -24.09
C VAL A 111 -13.42 -38.28 -23.02
N ALA A 112 -14.10 -38.09 -21.88
CA ALA A 112 -14.14 -39.04 -20.75
C ALA A 112 -15.35 -40.01 -20.71
N ASP A 113 -15.20 -41.17 -20.04
CA ASP A 113 -16.29 -42.15 -19.80
C ASP A 113 -17.25 -41.75 -18.65
N GLU A 114 -18.39 -42.44 -18.50
CA GLU A 114 -19.44 -42.11 -17.52
C GLU A 114 -19.01 -42.20 -16.04
N GLN A 115 -18.17 -43.17 -15.67
CA GLN A 115 -17.71 -43.37 -14.31
C GLN A 115 -16.71 -42.26 -13.91
N LEU A 116 -15.85 -41.89 -14.85
CA LEU A 116 -14.98 -40.73 -14.69
C LEU A 116 -15.76 -39.41 -14.66
N LYS A 117 -16.82 -39.27 -15.46
CA LYS A 117 -17.72 -38.10 -15.45
C LYS A 117 -18.43 -37.94 -14.09
N GLN A 118 -18.83 -39.04 -13.44
CA GLN A 118 -19.44 -39.00 -12.11
C GLN A 118 -18.49 -38.53 -11.02
N LEU A 119 -17.29 -39.11 -10.94
CA LEU A 119 -16.26 -38.70 -9.97
C LEU A 119 -15.83 -37.24 -10.18
N TYR A 120 -15.68 -36.81 -11.43
CA TYR A 120 -15.41 -35.41 -11.74
C TYR A 120 -16.56 -34.50 -11.31
N SER A 121 -17.82 -34.87 -11.53
CA SER A 121 -18.99 -34.09 -11.10
C SER A 121 -19.03 -33.90 -9.59
N GLU A 122 -18.68 -34.94 -8.82
CA GLU A 122 -18.57 -34.86 -7.36
C GLU A 122 -17.43 -33.94 -6.92
N TYR A 123 -16.26 -34.06 -7.57
CA TYR A 123 -15.15 -33.11 -7.40
C TYR A 123 -15.54 -31.66 -7.75
N GLN A 124 -16.37 -31.42 -8.78
CA GLN A 124 -16.86 -30.06 -9.12
C GLN A 124 -17.70 -29.46 -8.01
N ASN A 125 -18.60 -30.25 -7.40
CA ASN A 125 -19.47 -29.77 -6.33
C ASN A 125 -18.64 -29.35 -5.11
N TYR A 126 -17.62 -30.13 -4.73
CA TYR A 126 -16.72 -29.76 -3.65
C TYR A 126 -15.84 -28.57 -4.00
N SER A 127 -15.33 -28.47 -5.23
CA SER A 127 -14.55 -27.32 -5.70
C SER A 127 -15.38 -26.02 -5.69
N SER A 128 -16.65 -26.07 -6.12
CA SER A 128 -17.56 -24.91 -6.07
C SER A 128 -17.85 -24.46 -4.64
N GLN A 129 -18.11 -25.41 -3.72
CA GLN A 129 -18.29 -25.12 -2.29
C GLN A 129 -17.03 -24.54 -1.66
N LEU A 130 -15.87 -25.11 -1.96
CA LEU A 130 -14.57 -24.64 -1.52
C LEU A 130 -14.33 -23.19 -1.96
N ASN A 131 -14.64 -22.85 -3.22
CA ASN A 131 -14.52 -21.50 -3.75
C ASN A 131 -15.42 -20.51 -3.02
N GLY A 132 -16.68 -20.86 -2.75
CA GLY A 132 -17.62 -19.99 -2.02
C GLY A 132 -17.21 -19.76 -0.56
N LEU A 133 -16.73 -20.80 0.12
CA LEU A 133 -16.24 -20.69 1.51
C LEU A 133 -14.94 -19.90 1.60
N GLN A 134 -14.02 -20.09 0.65
CA GLN A 134 -12.77 -19.32 0.56
C GLN A 134 -13.05 -17.84 0.30
N ALA A 135 -13.91 -17.52 -0.67
CA ALA A 135 -14.30 -16.13 -0.95
C ALA A 135 -14.93 -15.45 0.28
N THR A 136 -15.79 -16.16 1.02
CA THR A 136 -16.40 -15.64 2.25
C THR A 136 -15.38 -15.49 3.37
N ARG A 137 -14.47 -16.45 3.55
CA ARG A 137 -13.40 -16.38 4.56
C ARG A 137 -12.49 -15.20 4.31
N ASP A 138 -12.11 -14.97 3.06
CA ASP A 138 -11.23 -13.89 2.65
C ASP A 138 -11.90 -12.53 2.82
N GLN A 139 -13.17 -12.40 2.43
CA GLN A 139 -13.93 -11.19 2.68
C GLN A 139 -14.06 -10.89 4.18
N ASN A 140 -14.29 -11.90 5.00
CA ASN A 140 -14.37 -11.76 6.46
C ASN A 140 -13.01 -11.42 7.08
N ALA A 141 -11.91 -11.96 6.55
CA ALA A 141 -10.55 -11.64 6.99
C ALA A 141 -10.19 -10.17 6.68
N ILE A 142 -10.46 -9.70 5.46
CA ILE A 142 -10.28 -8.29 5.07
C ILE A 142 -11.12 -7.37 5.96
N THR A 143 -12.38 -7.75 6.18
CA THR A 143 -13.26 -6.98 7.07
C THR A 143 -12.71 -6.97 8.50
N LEU A 144 -12.25 -8.11 9.03
CA LEU A 144 -11.64 -8.20 10.35
C LEU A 144 -10.43 -7.27 10.50
N ALA A 145 -9.53 -7.24 9.52
CA ALA A 145 -8.37 -6.35 9.55
C ALA A 145 -8.78 -4.88 9.54
N ASN A 146 -9.74 -4.49 8.70
CA ASN A 146 -10.28 -3.13 8.69
C ASN A 146 -10.88 -2.73 10.05
N TYR A 147 -11.61 -3.63 10.71
CA TYR A 147 -12.14 -3.37 12.05
C TYR A 147 -11.03 -3.26 13.11
N LYS A 148 -9.99 -4.09 13.03
CA LYS A 148 -8.84 -4.04 13.95
C LYS A 148 -8.04 -2.75 13.79
N ALA A 149 -7.72 -2.37 12.54
CA ALA A 149 -7.04 -1.11 12.24
C ALA A 149 -7.87 0.09 12.72
N GLY A 150 -9.17 0.12 12.40
CA GLY A 150 -10.07 1.16 12.87
C GLY A 150 -10.11 1.24 14.40
N LEU A 151 -10.17 0.10 15.11
CA LEU A 151 -10.22 0.07 16.57
C LEU A 151 -9.00 0.74 17.23
N ILE A 152 -7.81 0.57 16.66
CA ILE A 152 -6.58 1.23 17.15
C ILE A 152 -6.76 2.74 17.10
N SER A 153 -7.13 3.29 15.94
CA SER A 153 -7.37 4.73 15.77
C SER A 153 -8.45 5.27 16.73
N TYR A 154 -9.53 4.52 16.97
CA TYR A 154 -10.55 4.95 17.93
C TYR A 154 -10.04 4.97 19.38
N LYS A 155 -9.23 4.00 19.79
CA LYS A 155 -8.64 3.95 21.14
C LYS A 155 -7.67 5.11 21.37
N GLU A 156 -6.89 5.47 20.36
CA GLU A 156 -6.00 6.64 20.43
C GLU A 156 -6.80 7.94 20.59
N VAL A 157 -7.89 8.10 19.84
CA VAL A 157 -8.78 9.26 20.00
C VAL A 157 -9.38 9.29 21.40
N VAL A 158 -9.80 8.15 21.95
CA VAL A 158 -10.31 8.05 23.33
C VAL A 158 -9.26 8.51 24.34
N GLU A 159 -8.03 8.00 24.26
CA GLU A 159 -6.97 8.40 25.21
C GLU A 159 -6.62 9.88 25.09
N LYS A 160 -6.58 10.46 23.88
CA LYS A 160 -6.37 11.91 23.68
C LYS A 160 -7.50 12.74 24.29
N GLN A 161 -8.75 12.37 24.07
CA GLN A 161 -9.90 13.07 24.66
C GLN A 161 -9.91 12.96 26.19
N LYS A 162 -9.53 11.81 26.71
CA LYS A 162 -9.39 11.57 28.15
C LYS A 162 -8.30 12.44 28.77
N ALA A 163 -7.14 12.55 28.15
CA ALA A 163 -6.05 13.42 28.59
C ALA A 163 -6.49 14.90 28.67
N ILE A 164 -7.13 15.42 27.62
CA ILE A 164 -7.66 16.80 27.59
C ILE A 164 -8.65 17.07 28.74
N LYS A 165 -9.55 16.13 28.98
CA LYS A 165 -10.55 16.25 30.07
C LYS A 165 -9.88 16.18 31.44
N LEU A 166 -8.89 15.31 31.63
CA LEU A 166 -8.11 15.22 32.86
C LEU A 166 -7.31 16.49 33.14
N ALA A 167 -6.69 17.11 32.12
CA ALA A 167 -6.01 18.39 32.24
C ALA A 167 -6.97 19.50 32.71
N SER A 168 -8.19 19.54 32.13
CA SER A 168 -9.24 20.48 32.56
C SER A 168 -9.68 20.25 34.02
N ILE A 169 -9.80 18.99 34.45
CA ILE A 169 -10.10 18.63 35.84
C ILE A 169 -8.98 19.12 36.76
N ALA A 170 -7.71 18.92 36.39
CA ALA A 170 -6.57 19.38 37.18
C ALA A 170 -6.55 20.91 37.37
N GLN A 171 -6.87 21.67 36.32
CA GLN A 171 -7.02 23.13 36.43
C GLN A 171 -8.17 23.53 37.37
N ASN A 172 -9.33 22.86 37.28
CA ASN A 172 -10.46 23.09 38.17
C ASN A 172 -10.11 22.76 39.62
N ASP A 173 -9.44 21.63 39.87
CA ASP A 173 -8.99 21.20 41.19
C ASP A 173 -7.99 22.19 41.80
N ALA A 174 -7.10 22.77 40.99
CA ALA A 174 -6.18 23.81 41.44
C ALA A 174 -6.90 25.09 41.90
N LYS A 175 -7.99 25.47 41.20
CA LYS A 175 -8.87 26.59 41.60
C LYS A 175 -9.67 26.25 42.86
N ILE A 176 -10.27 25.05 42.94
CA ILE A 176 -11.00 24.58 44.12
C ILE A 176 -10.08 24.58 45.34
N ALA A 177 -8.85 24.07 45.22
CA ALA A 177 -7.87 24.06 46.29
C ALA A 177 -7.51 25.49 46.76
N ALA A 178 -7.35 26.43 45.83
CA ALA A 178 -7.11 27.84 46.16
C ALA A 178 -8.30 28.46 46.91
N TYR A 179 -9.50 28.36 46.37
CA TYR A 179 -10.71 28.89 47.00
C TYR A 179 -10.95 28.26 48.38
N THR A 180 -10.83 26.95 48.51
CA THR A 180 -11.04 26.23 49.78
C THR A 180 -10.06 26.66 50.86
N LYS A 181 -8.79 26.86 50.50
CA LYS A 181 -7.72 27.12 51.47
C LYS A 181 -7.64 28.59 51.90
N TYR A 182 -7.96 29.52 51.00
CA TYR A 182 -7.68 30.94 51.19
C TYR A 182 -8.93 31.81 51.27
N ASP A 183 -10.14 31.24 51.15
CA ASP A 183 -11.39 31.95 51.44
C ASP A 183 -11.39 32.53 52.87
N GLY A 184 -11.97 33.72 53.02
CA GLY A 184 -12.08 34.42 54.30
C GLY A 184 -10.80 35.09 54.82
N LEU A 185 -9.66 34.99 54.12
CA LEU A 185 -8.46 35.78 54.43
C LEU A 185 -8.68 37.26 54.15
N ASP A 186 -7.93 38.11 54.87
CA ASP A 186 -7.94 39.54 54.59
C ASP A 186 -7.20 39.88 53.29
N LYS A 187 -7.43 41.10 52.80
CA LYS A 187 -6.89 41.55 51.52
C LYS A 187 -5.35 41.56 51.48
N ALA A 188 -4.68 41.91 52.57
CA ALA A 188 -3.22 41.98 52.60
C ALA A 188 -2.61 40.58 52.53
N ASP A 189 -3.19 39.63 53.26
CA ASP A 189 -2.77 38.23 53.22
C ASP A 189 -3.03 37.58 51.85
N LEU A 190 -4.19 37.86 51.24
CA LEU A 190 -4.50 37.40 49.88
C LEU A 190 -3.53 37.96 48.85
N GLN A 191 -3.18 39.25 48.94
CA GLN A 191 -2.19 39.87 48.05
C GLN A 191 -0.81 39.20 48.16
N ASN A 192 -0.38 38.83 49.37
CA ASN A 192 0.86 38.07 49.55
C ASN A 192 0.79 36.70 48.86
N LYS A 193 -0.34 36.00 48.94
CA LYS A 193 -0.55 34.71 48.27
C LYS A 193 -0.62 34.83 46.75
N VAL A 194 -1.19 35.90 46.22
CA VAL A 194 -1.15 36.20 44.78
C VAL A 194 0.29 36.35 44.29
N VAL A 195 1.16 37.03 45.05
CA VAL A 195 2.58 37.19 44.70
C VAL A 195 3.31 35.84 44.71
N GLU A 196 3.08 35.00 45.72
CA GLU A 196 3.63 33.64 45.78
C GLU A 196 3.19 32.80 44.56
N ALA A 197 1.89 32.79 44.24
CA ALA A 197 1.35 32.05 43.11
C ALA A 197 1.86 32.58 41.76
N LEU A 198 2.02 33.90 41.62
CA LEU A 198 2.60 34.53 40.44
C LEU A 198 4.06 34.10 40.24
N GLN A 199 4.83 33.96 41.33
CA GLN A 199 6.19 33.45 41.26
C GLN A 199 6.23 31.98 40.78
N VAL A 200 5.32 31.14 41.28
CA VAL A 200 5.18 29.75 40.80
C VAL A 200 4.81 29.72 39.31
N LYS A 201 3.80 30.48 38.89
CA LYS A 201 3.41 30.63 37.48
C LYS A 201 4.59 31.10 36.61
N ASN A 202 5.35 32.09 37.05
CA ASN A 202 6.51 32.56 36.29
C ASN A 202 7.63 31.52 36.19
N ASN A 203 7.79 30.67 37.21
CA ASN A 203 8.75 29.56 37.15
C ASN A 203 8.31 28.46 36.19
N THR A 204 7.01 28.13 36.13
CA THR A 204 6.49 27.17 35.15
C THR A 204 6.59 27.71 33.72
N ILE A 205 6.29 29.00 33.48
CA ILE A 205 6.52 29.64 32.16
C ILE A 205 7.99 29.50 31.71
N LYS A 206 8.94 29.69 32.63
CA LYS A 206 10.38 29.49 32.31
C LYS A 206 10.67 28.04 31.93
N ALA A 207 10.10 27.08 32.64
CA ALA A 207 10.25 25.66 32.34
C ALA A 207 9.65 25.32 30.96
N THR A 208 8.42 25.78 30.66
CA THR A 208 7.78 25.61 29.35
C THR A 208 8.63 26.23 28.23
N THR A 209 9.18 27.43 28.45
CA THR A 209 10.06 28.09 27.49
C THR A 209 11.36 27.29 27.26
N ALA A 210 11.96 26.75 28.32
CA ALA A 210 13.15 25.93 28.23
C ALA A 210 12.88 24.61 27.48
N ALA A 211 11.74 23.95 27.75
CA ALA A 211 11.31 22.75 27.03
C ALA A 211 11.07 23.04 25.54
N ALA A 212 10.39 24.15 25.22
CA ALA A 212 10.19 24.59 23.84
C ALA A 212 11.53 24.83 23.10
N GLN A 213 12.51 25.42 23.78
CA GLN A 213 13.86 25.62 23.22
C GLN A 213 14.59 24.29 23.01
N ALA A 214 14.48 23.36 23.96
CA ALA A 214 15.07 22.02 23.85
C ALA A 214 14.46 21.17 22.72
N LYS A 215 13.19 21.43 22.37
CA LYS A 215 12.49 20.77 21.26
C LYS A 215 13.02 21.16 19.88
N ILE A 216 13.58 22.36 19.71
CA ILE A 216 14.10 22.87 18.42
C ILE A 216 15.20 21.96 17.83
N PRO A 217 16.32 21.66 18.53
CA PRO A 217 17.36 20.81 17.96
C PRO A 217 16.86 19.38 17.68
N ALA A 218 15.97 18.83 18.52
CA ALA A 218 15.37 17.52 18.29
C ALA A 218 14.49 17.52 17.03
N ARG A 219 13.71 18.58 16.79
CA ARG A 219 12.92 18.75 15.56
C ARG A 219 13.81 18.78 14.32
N ASN A 220 14.89 19.56 14.35
CA ASN A 220 15.78 19.68 13.20
C ASN A 220 16.43 18.33 12.87
N ALA A 221 16.93 17.62 13.89
CA ALA A 221 17.49 16.28 13.71
C ALA A 221 16.44 15.28 13.20
N TYR A 222 15.20 15.36 13.69
CA TYR A 222 14.07 14.59 13.17
C TYR A 222 13.82 14.88 11.68
N GLN A 223 13.79 16.16 11.30
CA GLN A 223 13.60 16.58 9.91
C GLN A 223 14.70 16.03 8.98
N ASP A 224 15.95 16.03 9.43
CA ASP A 224 17.06 15.45 8.66
C ASP A 224 16.86 13.95 8.42
N VAL A 225 16.36 13.22 9.42
CA VAL A 225 16.11 11.77 9.31
C VAL A 225 14.95 11.46 8.35
N ILE A 226 13.88 12.26 8.36
CA ILE A 226 12.71 12.02 7.50
C ILE A 226 12.83 12.64 6.10
N ALA A 227 13.85 13.47 5.85
CA ALA A 227 14.08 14.13 4.56
C ALA A 227 14.17 13.12 3.41
N ASP A 228 14.74 11.94 3.68
CA ASP A 228 14.91 10.86 2.70
C ASP A 228 13.56 10.34 2.15
N PHE A 229 12.45 10.58 2.84
CA PHE A 229 11.10 10.15 2.44
C PHE A 229 10.39 11.17 1.54
N THR A 230 10.98 12.34 1.34
CA THR A 230 10.35 13.46 0.63
C THR A 230 11.28 14.22 -0.32
N SER A 231 12.56 13.86 -0.38
CA SER A 231 13.58 14.56 -1.17
C SER A 231 13.80 13.95 -2.56
N ASP A 232 14.15 14.79 -3.53
CA ASP A 232 14.64 14.36 -4.84
C ASP A 232 16.02 13.70 -4.76
N GLU A 233 16.78 13.98 -3.69
CA GLU A 233 18.08 13.36 -3.39
C GLU A 233 17.96 12.09 -2.52
N SER A 234 16.76 11.50 -2.46
CA SER A 234 16.49 10.34 -1.61
C SER A 234 17.38 9.14 -1.93
N SER A 235 17.86 8.46 -0.90
CA SER A 235 18.53 7.17 -1.00
C SER A 235 17.57 6.02 -1.32
N LEU A 236 16.26 6.24 -1.12
CA LEU A 236 15.18 5.29 -1.38
C LEU A 236 14.72 5.42 -2.82
N LYS A 237 15.10 4.45 -3.66
CA LYS A 237 14.77 4.46 -5.10
C LYS A 237 13.27 4.60 -5.38
N THR A 238 12.41 4.01 -4.56
CA THR A 238 10.96 4.13 -4.70
C THR A 238 10.49 5.59 -4.52
N VAL A 239 11.10 6.36 -3.62
CA VAL A 239 10.78 7.79 -3.44
C VAL A 239 11.23 8.58 -4.66
N VAL A 240 12.48 8.37 -5.11
CA VAL A 240 13.02 9.02 -6.32
C VAL A 240 12.14 8.71 -7.52
N ALA A 241 11.75 7.44 -7.71
CA ALA A 241 10.92 7.01 -8.83
C ALA A 241 9.52 7.62 -8.78
N ALA A 242 8.85 7.58 -7.62
CA ALA A 242 7.51 8.15 -7.47
C ALA A 242 7.49 9.64 -7.81
N ARG A 243 8.45 10.40 -7.27
CA ARG A 243 8.58 11.84 -7.52
C ARG A 243 8.93 12.14 -8.97
N THR A 244 9.90 11.42 -9.55
CA THR A 244 10.24 11.55 -10.97
C THR A 244 9.03 11.24 -11.87
N ILE A 245 8.24 10.23 -11.52
CA ILE A 245 6.99 9.93 -12.20
C ILE A 245 6.05 11.12 -12.14
N ILE A 246 5.76 11.62 -10.94
CA ILE A 246 4.87 12.76 -10.71
C ILE A 246 5.30 14.00 -11.52
N ASP A 247 6.60 14.31 -11.57
CA ASP A 247 7.12 15.48 -12.28
C ASP A 247 6.94 15.41 -13.81
N GLN A 248 6.80 14.21 -14.37
CA GLN A 248 6.54 14.01 -15.81
C GLN A 248 5.04 14.06 -16.17
N LEU A 249 4.16 14.15 -15.18
CA LEU A 249 2.72 14.15 -15.38
C LEU A 249 2.19 15.55 -15.71
N LEU A 250 0.99 15.58 -16.29
CA LEU A 250 0.35 16.79 -16.75
C LEU A 250 -0.37 17.50 -15.60
N ASN A 251 -0.26 18.83 -15.59
CA ASN A 251 -1.03 19.72 -14.74
C ASN A 251 -1.94 20.58 -15.63
N PHE A 252 -3.26 20.54 -15.42
CA PHE A 252 -4.21 21.26 -16.27
C PHE A 252 -5.54 21.55 -15.57
N GLY A 253 -6.32 22.49 -16.13
CA GLY A 253 -7.67 22.83 -15.69
C GLY A 253 -8.73 22.32 -16.67
N VAL A 254 -9.86 21.81 -16.15
CA VAL A 254 -11.02 21.38 -16.96
C VAL A 254 -12.33 21.97 -16.44
N ASN A 255 -13.27 22.20 -17.36
CA ASN A 255 -14.58 22.80 -17.06
C ASN A 255 -15.58 21.81 -16.43
N ALA A 256 -15.23 20.53 -16.35
CA ALA A 256 -16.03 19.48 -15.74
C ALA A 256 -15.08 18.52 -14.97
N PRO A 257 -15.49 17.99 -13.81
CA PRO A 257 -14.65 17.10 -13.03
C PRO A 257 -14.44 15.77 -13.75
N ILE A 258 -13.24 15.20 -13.61
CA ILE A 258 -12.88 13.90 -14.18
C ILE A 258 -13.36 12.82 -13.22
N GLU A 259 -14.12 11.85 -13.73
CA GLU A 259 -14.66 10.77 -12.91
C GLU A 259 -13.53 9.92 -12.31
N GLY A 260 -13.58 9.65 -11.00
CA GLY A 260 -12.56 8.87 -10.28
C GLY A 260 -11.26 9.61 -9.94
N CYS A 261 -11.16 10.91 -10.25
CA CYS A 261 -9.97 11.72 -9.94
C CYS A 261 -10.30 12.85 -8.94
N GLU A 262 -9.43 13.02 -7.95
CA GLU A 262 -9.52 14.16 -7.03
C GLU A 262 -8.84 15.39 -7.66
N TYR A 263 -9.51 16.54 -7.56
CA TYR A 263 -8.98 17.82 -8.02
C TYR A 263 -8.33 18.57 -6.87
N ASP A 264 -7.29 19.36 -7.16
CA ASP A 264 -6.56 20.13 -6.16
C ASP A 264 -7.40 21.28 -5.62
N TYR A 265 -8.03 22.03 -6.53
CA TYR A 265 -8.96 23.10 -6.21
C TYR A 265 -9.88 23.44 -7.39
N ILE A 266 -10.97 24.14 -7.10
CA ILE A 266 -11.84 24.76 -8.09
C ILE A 266 -11.61 26.26 -8.02
N ASP A 267 -11.32 26.89 -9.15
CA ASP A 267 -11.23 28.35 -9.18
C ASP A 267 -12.61 29.03 -9.17
N ASN A 268 -12.60 30.35 -9.01
CA ASN A 268 -13.82 31.15 -8.93
C ASN A 268 -14.65 31.16 -10.23
N THR A 269 -14.14 30.57 -11.32
CA THR A 269 -14.83 30.43 -12.60
C THR A 269 -15.47 29.05 -12.79
N GLY A 270 -15.27 28.13 -11.84
CA GLY A 270 -15.80 26.76 -11.89
C GLY A 270 -14.88 25.77 -12.62
N VAL A 271 -13.61 26.12 -12.85
CA VAL A 271 -12.61 25.23 -13.46
C VAL A 271 -11.94 24.40 -12.38
N TYR A 272 -11.89 23.08 -12.60
CA TYR A 272 -11.26 22.09 -11.72
C TYR A 272 -9.80 21.91 -12.15
N TYR A 273 -8.86 22.13 -11.23
CA TYR A 273 -7.43 21.97 -11.49
C TYR A 273 -6.94 20.63 -10.96
N TYR A 274 -6.17 19.94 -11.79
CA TYR A 274 -5.55 18.66 -11.47
C TYR A 274 -4.04 18.78 -11.66
N SER A 275 -3.31 18.19 -10.72
CA SER A 275 -1.89 17.92 -10.84
C SER A 275 -1.61 16.42 -10.90
N GLY A 276 -0.48 16.05 -11.51
CA GLY A 276 -0.05 14.66 -11.49
C GLY A 276 -0.91 13.72 -12.35
N MET A 277 -1.42 14.17 -13.49
CA MET A 277 -2.30 13.38 -14.35
C MET A 277 -1.56 12.74 -15.53
N LEU A 278 -1.80 11.46 -15.79
CA LEU A 278 -1.37 10.76 -16.99
C LEU A 278 -2.51 10.70 -18.01
N SER A 279 -2.26 11.06 -19.26
CA SER A 279 -3.22 10.79 -20.35
C SER A 279 -3.03 9.37 -20.89
N VAL A 280 -4.11 8.59 -20.92
CA VAL A 280 -4.13 7.19 -21.42
C VAL A 280 -4.79 7.06 -22.80
N GLY A 281 -5.22 8.17 -23.39
CA GLY A 281 -5.88 8.21 -24.71
C GLY A 281 -7.38 8.44 -24.63
N ASN A 282 -8.04 8.70 -25.77
CA ASN A 282 -9.49 8.94 -25.87
C ASN A 282 -10.07 10.04 -24.94
N GLY A 283 -9.22 10.97 -24.47
CA GLY A 283 -9.62 12.02 -23.52
C GLY A 283 -9.69 11.56 -22.05
N GLU A 284 -9.23 10.35 -21.76
CA GLU A 284 -9.16 9.78 -20.41
C GLU A 284 -7.83 10.14 -19.73
N TYR A 285 -7.93 10.41 -18.42
CA TYR A 285 -6.80 10.77 -17.58
C TYR A 285 -6.89 10.04 -16.25
N ILE A 286 -5.74 9.63 -15.73
CA ILE A 286 -5.64 8.92 -14.46
C ILE A 286 -4.55 9.52 -13.57
N GLN A 287 -4.67 9.37 -12.25
CA GLN A 287 -3.58 9.61 -11.31
C GLN A 287 -2.84 8.28 -11.04
N PRO A 288 -1.59 8.12 -11.50
CA PRO A 288 -0.88 6.86 -11.37
C PRO A 288 -0.34 6.60 -9.97
N ILE A 289 0.13 7.66 -9.30
CA ILE A 289 0.75 7.57 -7.98
C ILE A 289 -0.22 8.11 -6.93
N GLU A 290 -0.35 7.36 -5.83
CA GLU A 290 -1.02 7.77 -4.62
C GLU A 290 0.02 8.23 -3.59
N THR A 291 -0.29 9.34 -2.93
CA THR A 291 0.49 9.85 -1.79
C THR A 291 -0.34 9.68 -0.53
N SER A 292 0.14 8.86 0.40
CA SER A 292 -0.50 8.62 1.69
C SER A 292 0.46 8.95 2.84
N SER A 293 -0.01 8.83 4.07
CA SER A 293 0.80 9.05 5.28
C SER A 293 0.92 7.76 6.07
N LYS A 294 2.14 7.47 6.54
CA LYS A 294 2.44 6.33 7.42
C LYS A 294 2.87 6.85 8.78
N GLU A 295 2.20 6.39 9.83
CA GLU A 295 2.56 6.76 11.20
C GLU A 295 3.86 6.07 11.60
N ILE A 296 4.76 6.85 12.20
CA ILE A 296 6.06 6.39 12.69
C ILE A 296 6.20 6.56 14.20
N ALA A 297 5.41 7.43 14.81
CA ALA A 297 5.21 7.57 16.25
C ALA A 297 3.94 8.39 16.48
N GLU A 298 3.48 8.50 17.72
CA GLU A 298 2.23 9.21 18.04
C GLU A 298 2.21 10.63 17.43
N ASN A 299 1.26 10.86 16.51
CA ASN A 299 1.10 12.11 15.75
C ASN A 299 2.29 12.49 14.84
N LEU A 300 3.21 11.57 14.54
CA LEU A 300 4.30 11.75 13.60
C LEU A 300 4.13 10.83 12.41
N PHE A 301 4.13 11.42 11.22
CA PHE A 301 3.89 10.72 9.97
C PHE A 301 4.99 11.02 8.95
N VAL A 302 5.24 10.04 8.08
CA VAL A 302 6.04 10.21 6.87
C VAL A 302 5.19 9.99 5.63
N THR A 303 5.57 10.69 4.56
CA THR A 303 4.96 10.50 3.25
C THR A 303 5.27 9.10 2.72
N TYR A 304 4.23 8.44 2.21
CA TYR A 304 4.32 7.12 1.58
C TYR A 304 3.78 7.16 0.15
N TYR A 305 4.61 6.77 -0.80
CA TYR A 305 4.26 6.71 -2.22
C TYR A 305 3.94 5.28 -2.66
N SER A 306 2.82 5.11 -3.36
CA SER A 306 2.43 3.83 -3.95
C SER A 306 1.70 4.01 -5.29
N TRP A 307 1.53 2.94 -6.04
CA TRP A 307 0.60 2.94 -7.17
C TRP A 307 -0.83 3.08 -6.66
N LYS A 308 -1.64 3.94 -7.29
CA LYS A 308 -3.06 4.11 -6.96
C LYS A 308 -3.87 2.84 -7.21
N SER A 309 -3.48 2.06 -8.23
CA SER A 309 -4.04 0.73 -8.52
C SER A 309 -3.13 -0.05 -9.47
N GLU A 310 -3.35 -1.37 -9.59
CA GLU A 310 -2.68 -2.18 -10.61
C GLU A 310 -3.04 -1.73 -12.04
N TYR A 311 -4.27 -1.25 -12.25
CA TYR A 311 -4.67 -0.64 -13.53
C TYR A 311 -3.82 0.60 -13.84
N ALA A 312 -3.65 1.49 -12.86
CA ALA A 312 -2.89 2.72 -13.05
C ALA A 312 -1.39 2.47 -13.30
N LYS A 313 -0.84 1.41 -12.68
CA LYS A 313 0.52 0.93 -12.93
C LYS A 313 0.69 0.37 -14.35
N GLU A 314 -0.26 -0.43 -14.82
CA GLU A 314 -0.22 -1.02 -16.17
C GLU A 314 -0.28 0.09 -17.24
N GLU A 315 -1.22 1.02 -17.11
CA GLU A 315 -1.38 2.16 -18.02
C GLU A 315 -0.16 3.09 -18.03
N ALA A 316 0.41 3.41 -16.86
CA ALA A 316 1.64 4.20 -16.79
C ALA A 316 2.79 3.48 -17.50
N THR A 317 3.00 2.21 -17.19
CA THR A 317 4.03 1.38 -17.82
C THR A 317 3.87 1.35 -19.33
N GLN A 318 2.64 1.13 -19.82
CA GLN A 318 2.35 1.07 -21.24
C GLN A 318 2.55 2.43 -21.92
N SER A 319 2.10 3.53 -21.31
CA SER A 319 2.26 4.88 -21.85
C SER A 319 3.72 5.25 -22.05
N PHE A 320 4.58 5.08 -21.02
CA PHE A 320 6.00 5.39 -21.14
C PHE A 320 6.74 4.46 -22.11
N ASN A 321 6.39 3.16 -22.15
CA ASN A 321 6.94 2.23 -23.14
C ASN A 321 6.57 2.62 -24.57
N ASN A 322 5.32 3.05 -24.80
CA ASN A 322 4.86 3.52 -26.10
C ASN A 322 5.59 4.80 -26.53
N GLN A 323 5.79 5.74 -25.61
CA GLN A 323 6.57 6.96 -25.87
C GLN A 323 8.03 6.62 -26.22
N TYR A 324 8.66 5.71 -25.46
CA TYR A 324 10.01 5.22 -25.76
C TYR A 324 10.09 4.59 -27.15
N ALA A 325 9.16 3.68 -27.47
CA ALA A 325 9.11 3.02 -28.77
C ALA A 325 8.90 4.01 -29.92
N ALA A 326 8.03 5.02 -29.74
CA ALA A 326 7.80 6.08 -30.70
C ALA A 326 9.06 6.96 -30.89
N ALA A 327 9.77 7.30 -29.82
CA ALA A 327 11.01 8.07 -29.87
C ALA A 327 12.12 7.31 -30.62
N VAL A 328 12.30 6.01 -30.34
CA VAL A 328 13.25 5.14 -31.05
C VAL A 328 12.88 5.03 -32.54
N LYS A 329 11.59 4.88 -32.85
CA LYS A 329 11.10 4.85 -34.23
C LYS A 329 11.36 6.17 -34.97
N LEU A 330 11.19 7.30 -34.30
CA LEU A 330 11.44 8.63 -34.86
C LEU A 330 12.94 8.87 -35.10
N LEU A 331 13.82 8.35 -34.23
CA LEU A 331 15.26 8.39 -34.44
C LEU A 331 15.64 7.67 -35.74
N GLY A 332 15.12 6.45 -35.92
CA GLY A 332 15.44 5.60 -37.07
C GLY A 332 16.83 4.98 -37.00
N LYS A 333 17.37 4.56 -38.14
CA LYS A 333 18.69 3.93 -38.27
C LYS A 333 19.60 4.73 -39.19
N SER A 334 20.91 4.64 -38.97
CA SER A 334 21.92 5.37 -39.74
C SER A 334 21.94 5.04 -41.24
N ASP A 335 21.34 3.92 -41.66
CA ASP A 335 21.20 3.49 -43.05
C ASP A 335 19.82 3.80 -43.65
N ASP A 336 18.96 4.54 -42.94
CA ASP A 336 17.66 4.98 -43.45
C ASP A 336 17.81 5.84 -44.71
N LYS A 337 16.94 5.57 -45.69
CA LYS A 337 16.84 6.37 -46.92
C LYS A 337 16.22 7.73 -46.64
N ALA A 338 16.53 8.71 -47.48
CA ALA A 338 16.10 10.10 -47.34
C ALA A 338 14.58 10.32 -47.21
N ASP A 339 13.76 9.39 -47.70
CA ASP A 339 12.30 9.43 -47.69
C ASP A 339 11.65 8.74 -46.48
N ALA A 340 12.42 8.13 -45.59
CA ALA A 340 11.89 7.34 -44.47
C ALA A 340 11.29 8.17 -43.32
N GLY A 341 11.44 9.50 -43.34
CA GLY A 341 10.82 10.40 -42.36
C GLY A 341 11.42 10.36 -40.94
N THR A 342 12.58 9.73 -40.76
CA THR A 342 13.30 9.62 -39.48
C THR A 342 14.35 10.72 -39.31
N LYS A 343 14.93 10.87 -38.11
CA LYS A 343 16.04 11.81 -37.88
C LYS A 343 17.29 11.43 -38.70
N TYR A 344 17.60 10.13 -38.79
CA TYR A 344 18.71 9.67 -39.64
C TYR A 344 18.41 9.81 -41.14
N ALA A 345 17.15 9.64 -41.59
CA ALA A 345 16.75 9.93 -42.97
C ALA A 345 17.04 11.40 -43.36
N ALA A 346 16.77 12.35 -42.47
CA ALA A 346 17.08 13.76 -42.69
C ALA A 346 18.59 14.02 -42.84
N LEU A 347 19.42 13.28 -42.09
CA LEU A 347 20.88 13.33 -42.25
C LEU A 347 21.32 12.71 -43.58
N THR A 348 20.71 11.60 -44.01
CA THR A 348 20.95 11.01 -45.33
C THR A 348 20.62 12.00 -46.45
N ALA A 349 19.45 12.65 -46.38
CA ALA A 349 19.02 13.67 -47.34
C ALA A 349 20.02 14.84 -47.42
N ALA A 350 20.44 15.38 -46.27
CA ALA A 350 21.40 16.48 -46.22
C ALA A 350 22.79 16.10 -46.79
N ASN A 351 23.22 14.84 -46.61
CA ASN A 351 24.45 14.34 -47.24
C ASN A 351 24.32 14.15 -48.75
N GLU A 352 23.12 13.79 -49.25
CA GLU A 352 22.84 13.74 -50.69
C GLU A 352 22.83 15.14 -51.32
N GLU A 353 22.29 16.15 -50.62
CA GLU A 353 22.38 17.56 -51.02
C GLU A 353 23.84 18.01 -51.15
N LEU A 354 24.70 17.64 -50.19
CA LEU A 354 26.13 17.96 -50.24
C LEU A 354 26.80 17.30 -51.45
N LYS A 355 26.48 16.03 -51.77
CA LYS A 355 27.00 15.35 -52.97
C LYS A 355 26.52 16.03 -54.25
N ALA A 356 25.27 16.49 -54.30
CA ALA A 356 24.69 17.16 -55.45
C ALA A 356 25.21 18.59 -55.65
N ALA A 357 25.79 19.21 -54.63
CA ALA A 357 26.34 20.57 -54.69
C ALA A 357 27.56 20.69 -55.64
N GLY A 358 28.34 19.62 -55.83
CA GLY A 358 29.54 19.65 -56.66
C GLY A 358 30.57 20.66 -56.15
N GLU A 359 30.96 21.64 -56.97
CA GLU A 359 31.90 22.72 -56.63
C GLU A 359 31.21 24.06 -56.24
N ASP A 360 29.87 24.09 -56.20
CA ASP A 360 29.09 25.30 -55.90
C ASP A 360 29.13 25.63 -54.41
N GLN A 361 30.00 26.57 -54.01
CA GLN A 361 30.23 26.92 -52.62
C GLN A 361 28.96 27.33 -51.87
N ALA A 362 28.03 28.05 -52.52
CA ALA A 362 26.79 28.47 -51.87
C ALA A 362 25.90 27.26 -51.53
N LYS A 363 25.88 26.24 -52.39
CA LYS A 363 25.15 24.99 -52.12
C LYS A 363 25.85 24.12 -51.09
N ILE A 364 27.18 24.09 -51.08
CA ILE A 364 27.98 23.40 -50.06
C ILE A 364 27.68 23.99 -48.68
N ASP A 365 27.65 25.32 -48.56
CA ASP A 365 27.37 26.00 -47.29
C ASP A 365 25.96 25.69 -46.76
N VAL A 366 24.95 25.68 -47.64
CA VAL A 366 23.57 25.29 -47.29
C VAL A 366 23.50 23.83 -46.84
N ALA A 367 24.12 22.90 -47.58
CA ALA A 367 24.11 21.48 -47.22
C ALA A 367 24.81 21.23 -45.88
N ASN A 368 25.91 21.94 -45.58
CA ASN A 368 26.59 21.88 -44.29
C ASN A 368 25.69 22.37 -43.13
N ILE A 369 24.90 23.42 -43.33
CA ILE A 369 23.90 23.87 -42.35
C ILE A 369 22.83 22.79 -42.13
N SER A 370 22.32 22.18 -43.19
CA SER A 370 21.34 21.08 -43.10
C SER A 370 21.91 19.88 -42.33
N ILE A 371 23.16 19.49 -42.59
CA ILE A 371 23.86 18.42 -41.86
C ILE A 371 24.01 18.77 -40.37
N ALA A 372 24.39 20.01 -40.04
CA ALA A 372 24.51 20.45 -38.65
C ALA A 372 23.16 20.34 -37.91
N LYS A 373 22.08 20.85 -38.52
CA LYS A 373 20.72 20.74 -37.96
C LYS A 373 20.27 19.29 -37.76
N ALA A 374 20.56 18.42 -38.72
CA ALA A 374 20.21 17.00 -38.63
C ALA A 374 20.97 16.31 -37.50
N LYS A 375 22.27 16.62 -37.32
CA LYS A 375 23.08 16.09 -36.21
C LYS A 375 22.57 16.59 -34.85
N ASP A 376 22.22 17.86 -34.73
CA ASP A 376 21.64 18.41 -33.50
C ASP A 376 20.30 17.75 -33.17
N ALA A 377 19.45 17.53 -34.18
CA ALA A 377 18.17 16.84 -34.00
C ALA A 377 18.33 15.37 -33.57
N ILE A 378 19.36 14.66 -34.08
CA ILE A 378 19.71 13.31 -33.63
C ILE A 378 20.20 13.33 -32.18
N LYS A 379 21.04 14.31 -31.81
CA LYS A 379 21.55 14.44 -30.45
C LYS A 379 20.41 14.68 -29.45
N GLU A 380 19.49 15.59 -29.77
CA GLU A 380 18.33 15.86 -28.94
C GLU A 380 17.41 14.65 -28.83
N GLN A 381 17.16 13.95 -29.94
CA GLN A 381 16.34 12.74 -29.92
C GLN A 381 16.96 11.62 -29.07
N ASN A 382 18.29 11.46 -29.09
CA ASN A 382 18.98 10.50 -28.22
C ASN A 382 18.87 10.86 -26.75
N LYS A 383 18.85 12.16 -26.41
CA LYS A 383 18.59 12.61 -25.04
C LYS A 383 17.18 12.20 -24.60
N VAL A 384 16.17 12.48 -25.41
CA VAL A 384 14.77 12.06 -25.16
C VAL A 384 14.66 10.54 -24.96
N ILE A 385 15.37 9.75 -25.77
CA ILE A 385 15.40 8.28 -25.64
C ILE A 385 16.07 7.84 -24.34
N ALA A 386 17.16 8.51 -23.93
CA ALA A 386 17.84 8.21 -22.67
C ALA A 386 16.94 8.52 -21.47
N ASP A 387 16.32 9.70 -21.45
CA ASP A 387 15.41 10.15 -20.39
C ASP A 387 14.19 9.20 -20.27
N LEU A 388 13.58 8.80 -21.40
CA LEU A 388 12.47 7.84 -21.40
C LEU A 388 12.90 6.43 -20.97
N LYS A 389 14.13 6.03 -21.29
CA LYS A 389 14.66 4.73 -20.84
C LYS A 389 14.88 4.72 -19.32
N GLU A 390 15.49 5.77 -18.79
CA GLU A 390 15.65 5.94 -17.35
C GLU A 390 14.28 5.90 -16.64
N MET A 391 13.27 6.52 -17.23
CA MET A 391 11.90 6.45 -16.70
C MET A 391 11.34 5.02 -16.64
N THR A 392 11.55 4.20 -17.67
CA THR A 392 11.12 2.79 -17.63
C THR A 392 11.83 1.98 -16.55
N GLU A 393 13.09 2.31 -16.25
CA GLU A 393 13.86 1.69 -15.16
C GLU A 393 13.36 2.16 -13.78
N LEU A 394 13.00 3.44 -13.64
CA LEU A 394 12.41 4.00 -12.42
C LEU A 394 11.04 3.38 -12.10
N ILE A 395 10.17 3.21 -13.10
CA ILE A 395 8.87 2.54 -12.93
C ILE A 395 9.04 1.13 -12.35
N ALA A 396 10.06 0.39 -12.77
CA ALA A 396 10.34 -0.94 -12.22
C ALA A 396 10.70 -0.90 -10.72
N SER A 397 11.40 0.15 -10.25
CA SER A 397 11.77 0.34 -8.84
C SER A 397 10.60 0.71 -7.91
N MET A 398 9.42 0.98 -8.47
CA MET A 398 8.16 1.09 -7.73
C MET A 398 7.54 -0.29 -7.42
N SER A 399 8.33 -1.36 -7.47
CA SER A 399 7.88 -2.74 -7.19
C SER A 399 8.99 -3.60 -6.58
N GLY A 400 8.63 -4.78 -6.07
CA GLY A 400 9.58 -5.81 -5.65
C GLY A 400 10.50 -5.37 -4.51
N ALA A 401 11.81 -5.60 -4.67
CA ALA A 401 12.80 -5.43 -3.61
C ALA A 401 12.98 -3.97 -3.17
N ASP A 402 12.82 -3.01 -4.08
CA ASP A 402 12.99 -1.58 -3.76
C ASP A 402 11.84 -1.08 -2.87
N VAL A 403 10.60 -1.51 -3.13
CA VAL A 403 9.44 -1.22 -2.25
C VAL A 403 9.61 -1.91 -0.89
N ALA A 404 10.09 -3.15 -0.86
CA ALA A 404 10.36 -3.83 0.40
C ALA A 404 11.45 -3.12 1.24
N ALA A 405 12.46 -2.54 0.58
CA ALA A 405 13.47 -1.72 1.25
C ALA A 405 12.88 -0.41 1.77
N TYR A 406 11.97 0.21 1.01
CA TYR A 406 11.25 1.41 1.41
C TYR A 406 10.37 1.17 2.65
N ASP A 407 9.54 0.12 2.64
CA ASP A 407 8.73 -0.28 3.80
C ASP A 407 9.60 -0.52 5.03
N LYS A 408 10.72 -1.25 4.86
CA LYS A 408 11.68 -1.50 5.94
C LYS A 408 12.32 -0.23 6.49
N ALA A 409 12.56 0.78 5.64
CA ALA A 409 13.10 2.06 6.08
C ALA A 409 12.07 2.82 6.95
N ILE A 410 10.78 2.76 6.61
CA ILE A 410 9.69 3.31 7.44
C ILE A 410 9.62 2.58 8.79
N GLU A 411 9.67 1.26 8.79
CA GLU A 411 9.69 0.48 10.03
C GLU A 411 10.87 0.86 10.93
N ALA A 412 12.04 1.09 10.34
CA ALA A 412 13.22 1.52 11.09
C ALA A 412 13.03 2.88 11.78
N LEU A 413 12.16 3.76 11.27
CA LEU A 413 11.86 5.04 11.90
C LEU A 413 11.11 4.90 13.23
N LYS A 414 10.25 3.88 13.37
CA LYS A 414 9.48 3.64 14.61
C LYS A 414 10.35 3.43 15.84
N THR A 415 11.56 2.91 15.61
CA THR A 415 12.55 2.65 16.67
C THR A 415 13.78 3.54 16.56
N ASN A 416 13.75 4.54 15.67
CA ASN A 416 14.87 5.45 15.46
C ASN A 416 15.04 6.38 16.66
N GLU A 417 16.25 6.40 17.23
CA GLU A 417 16.55 7.19 18.44
C GLU A 417 16.28 8.69 18.26
N THR A 418 16.49 9.25 17.06
CA THR A 418 16.24 10.67 16.78
C THR A 418 14.74 10.97 16.72
N VAL A 419 13.95 10.07 16.11
CA VAL A 419 12.48 10.19 16.10
C VAL A 419 11.94 10.12 17.53
N LEU A 420 12.37 9.11 18.31
CA LEU A 420 11.97 8.94 19.71
C LEU A 420 12.43 10.12 20.59
N ALA A 421 13.62 10.69 20.34
CA ALA A 421 14.09 11.88 21.04
C ALA A 421 13.21 13.10 20.74
N TYR A 422 12.70 13.24 19.51
CA TYR A 422 11.76 14.30 19.18
C TYR A 422 10.40 14.11 19.86
N VAL A 423 9.87 12.88 19.90
CA VAL A 423 8.65 12.55 20.65
C VAL A 423 8.83 12.91 22.13
N ALA A 424 9.90 12.44 22.77
CA ALA A 424 10.17 12.76 24.18
C ALA A 424 10.31 14.27 24.44
N ALA A 425 10.83 15.03 23.49
CA ALA A 425 10.90 16.49 23.59
C ALA A 425 9.54 17.17 23.40
N CYS A 426 8.62 16.57 22.64
CA CYS A 426 7.21 16.98 22.60
C CYS A 426 6.56 16.72 23.95
N ASP A 427 6.67 15.51 24.48
CA ASP A 427 6.07 15.12 25.77
C ASP A 427 6.56 16.02 26.90
N ALA A 428 7.87 16.28 26.98
CA ALA A 428 8.44 17.17 27.99
C ALA A 428 7.93 18.63 27.88
N TYR A 429 7.60 19.08 26.66
CA TYR A 429 6.99 20.38 26.46
C TYR A 429 5.53 20.37 26.92
N ASP A 430 4.77 19.34 26.57
CA ASP A 430 3.36 19.20 26.93
C ASP A 430 3.23 19.09 28.47
N ASP A 431 4.04 18.27 29.13
CA ASP A 431 4.13 18.19 30.61
C ASP A 431 4.40 19.56 31.25
N ALA A 432 5.37 20.31 30.71
CA ALA A 432 5.73 21.63 31.21
C ALA A 432 4.61 22.66 30.97
N TYR A 433 3.84 22.50 29.89
CA TYR A 433 2.70 23.34 29.57
C TYR A 433 1.51 23.06 30.48
N GLU A 434 1.18 21.79 30.72
CA GLU A 434 0.14 21.38 31.68
C GLU A 434 0.44 21.91 33.10
N ALA A 435 1.69 21.78 33.55
CA ALA A 435 2.13 22.34 34.83
C ALA A 435 1.95 23.87 34.89
N TYR A 436 2.16 24.57 33.77
CA TYR A 436 1.89 26.00 33.65
C TYR A 436 0.39 26.30 33.78
N GLU A 437 -0.48 25.59 33.08
CA GLU A 437 -1.93 25.82 33.12
C GLU A 437 -2.49 25.62 34.54
N VAL A 438 -2.03 24.59 35.25
CA VAL A 438 -2.39 24.33 36.65
C VAL A 438 -1.94 25.49 37.57
N ALA A 439 -0.71 25.99 37.38
CA ALA A 439 -0.19 27.13 38.14
C ALA A 439 -0.96 28.43 37.83
N ASP A 440 -1.32 28.65 36.56
CA ASP A 440 -2.10 29.80 36.12
C ASP A 440 -3.54 29.77 36.65
N ALA A 441 -4.16 28.58 36.69
CA ALA A 441 -5.46 28.37 37.27
C ALA A 441 -5.47 28.72 38.77
N ASN A 442 -4.45 28.28 39.51
CA ASN A 442 -4.26 28.61 40.93
C ASN A 442 -4.07 30.13 41.15
N TYR A 443 -3.17 30.74 40.37
CA TYR A 443 -2.93 32.18 40.40
C TYR A 443 -4.22 32.97 40.12
N SER A 444 -4.99 32.56 39.11
CA SER A 444 -6.23 33.23 38.72
C SER A 444 -7.29 33.20 39.81
N ALA A 445 -7.47 32.06 40.50
CA ALA A 445 -8.39 31.96 41.63
C ALA A 445 -7.98 32.89 42.79
N LEU A 446 -6.71 32.90 43.16
CA LEU A 446 -6.18 33.80 44.18
C LEU A 446 -6.31 35.28 43.78
N PHE A 447 -6.02 35.60 42.53
CA PHE A 447 -6.16 36.95 42.00
C PHE A 447 -7.61 37.44 42.08
N ASN A 448 -8.57 36.57 41.76
CA ASN A 448 -9.99 36.86 41.89
C ASN A 448 -10.39 37.12 43.34
N LEU A 449 -9.98 36.26 44.29
CA LEU A 449 -10.23 36.47 45.72
C LEU A 449 -9.70 37.83 46.22
N ALA A 450 -8.49 38.21 45.79
CA ALA A 450 -7.83 39.42 46.27
C ALA A 450 -8.41 40.74 45.71
N ASN A 451 -8.97 40.70 44.49
CA ASN A 451 -9.28 41.91 43.73
C ASN A 451 -10.78 42.12 43.47
N ASN A 452 -11.60 41.07 43.48
CA ASN A 452 -13.03 41.17 43.22
C ASN A 452 -13.83 41.12 44.54
N TYR A 453 -14.20 42.29 45.06
CA TYR A 453 -15.06 42.40 46.25
C TYR A 453 -16.41 41.73 45.97
N GLY A 454 -16.66 40.56 46.58
CA GLY A 454 -17.92 39.81 46.48
C GLY A 454 -17.84 38.45 45.78
N VAL A 455 -16.64 37.91 45.52
CA VAL A 455 -16.50 36.51 45.06
C VAL A 455 -17.09 35.58 46.13
N ASP A 456 -18.14 34.85 45.77
CA ASP A 456 -18.66 33.73 46.57
C ASP A 456 -17.84 32.48 46.24
N ALA A 457 -16.73 32.30 46.96
CA ALA A 457 -15.84 31.16 46.79
C ALA A 457 -16.59 29.82 46.87
N LYS A 458 -17.66 29.72 47.67
CA LYS A 458 -18.48 28.51 47.80
C LYS A 458 -19.38 28.29 46.58
N ALA A 459 -19.83 29.33 45.91
CA ALA A 459 -20.55 29.20 44.64
C ALA A 459 -19.61 28.81 43.49
N GLU A 460 -18.41 29.37 43.46
CA GLU A 460 -17.37 29.00 42.49
C GLU A 460 -16.95 27.54 42.64
N ILE A 461 -16.67 27.09 43.87
CA ILE A 461 -16.34 25.67 44.15
C ILE A 461 -17.45 24.74 43.66
N ARG A 462 -18.72 25.02 43.98
CA ARG A 462 -19.86 24.21 43.53
C ARG A 462 -19.95 24.13 42.00
N THR A 463 -19.63 25.22 41.30
CA THR A 463 -19.63 25.27 39.83
C THR A 463 -18.50 24.42 39.26
N LEU A 464 -17.29 24.53 39.82
CA LEU A 464 -16.13 23.75 39.40
C LEU A 464 -16.32 22.25 39.69
N GLU A 465 -16.89 21.88 40.85
CA GLU A 465 -17.22 20.49 41.20
C GLU A 465 -18.26 19.90 40.24
N ALA A 466 -19.29 20.67 39.87
CA ALA A 466 -20.28 20.24 38.88
C ALA A 466 -19.67 20.05 37.48
N ASN A 467 -18.75 20.93 37.08
CA ASN A 467 -17.98 20.77 35.84
C ASN A 467 -17.12 19.51 35.88
N ASN A 468 -16.39 19.26 36.98
CA ASN A 468 -15.59 18.05 37.15
C ASN A 468 -16.46 16.78 37.13
N ALA A 469 -17.65 16.79 37.74
CA ALA A 469 -18.57 15.67 37.67
C ALA A 469 -19.03 15.40 36.22
N THR A 470 -19.25 16.46 35.43
CA THR A 470 -19.60 16.36 34.01
C THR A 470 -18.45 15.76 33.21
N LEU A 471 -17.23 16.29 33.37
CA LEU A 471 -16.02 15.79 32.70
C LEU A 471 -15.73 14.32 33.04
N ASN A 472 -15.88 13.92 34.31
CA ASN A 472 -15.71 12.53 34.73
C ASN A 472 -16.74 11.60 34.09
N LYS A 473 -17.99 12.06 33.95
CA LYS A 473 -19.02 11.31 33.23
C LYS A 473 -18.64 11.17 31.75
N GLU A 474 -18.24 12.26 31.11
CA GLU A 474 -17.80 12.24 29.71
C GLU A 474 -16.63 11.26 29.51
N ILE A 475 -15.64 11.24 30.42
CA ILE A 475 -14.53 10.27 30.39
C ILE A 475 -15.05 8.83 30.45
N ALA A 476 -15.96 8.52 31.37
CA ALA A 476 -16.53 7.18 31.51
C ALA A 476 -17.33 6.74 30.26
N ASP A 477 -17.91 7.70 29.54
CA ASP A 477 -18.72 7.46 28.34
C ASP A 477 -17.89 7.46 27.03
N LEU A 478 -16.57 7.74 27.07
CA LEU A 478 -15.73 7.86 25.86
C LEU A 478 -15.73 6.60 24.99
N ASP A 479 -15.50 5.42 25.57
CA ASP A 479 -15.47 4.15 24.81
C ASP A 479 -16.79 3.87 24.10
N SER A 480 -17.90 4.17 24.75
CA SER A 480 -19.24 4.04 24.16
C SER A 480 -19.47 5.10 23.07
N THR A 481 -19.03 6.34 23.31
CA THR A 481 -19.20 7.47 22.37
C THR A 481 -18.44 7.24 21.07
N TYR A 482 -17.24 6.67 21.14
CA TYR A 482 -16.41 6.35 19.98
C TYR A 482 -16.68 4.95 19.40
N GLY A 483 -17.61 4.19 20.00
CA GLY A 483 -18.01 2.86 19.51
C GLY A 483 -16.90 1.82 19.61
N VAL A 484 -16.03 1.91 20.61
CA VAL A 484 -14.93 0.95 20.86
C VAL A 484 -15.51 -0.43 21.19
N LEU A 485 -16.47 -0.48 22.11
CA LEU A 485 -17.09 -1.73 22.58
C LEU A 485 -17.81 -2.49 21.44
N ASP A 486 -18.54 -1.79 20.59
CA ASP A 486 -19.26 -2.39 19.47
C ASP A 486 -18.29 -3.00 18.45
N ARG A 487 -17.18 -2.33 18.17
CA ARG A 487 -16.13 -2.85 17.28
C ARG A 487 -15.41 -4.06 17.86
N GLU A 488 -15.07 -4.05 19.14
CA GLU A 488 -14.48 -5.22 19.81
C GLU A 488 -15.39 -6.46 19.69
N GLN A 489 -16.70 -6.27 19.83
CA GLN A 489 -17.66 -7.36 19.62
C GLN A 489 -17.71 -7.83 18.16
N GLN A 490 -17.67 -6.92 17.18
CA GLN A 490 -17.65 -7.27 15.76
C GLN A 490 -16.36 -8.03 15.38
N ILE A 491 -15.21 -7.60 15.90
CA ILE A 491 -13.92 -8.29 15.76
C ILE A 491 -14.03 -9.73 16.27
N ALA A 492 -14.51 -9.92 17.51
CA ALA A 492 -14.64 -11.26 18.09
C ALA A 492 -15.55 -12.18 17.26
N ARG A 493 -16.65 -11.65 16.70
CA ARG A 493 -17.54 -12.43 15.80
C ARG A 493 -16.83 -12.83 14.51
N LEU A 494 -16.09 -11.90 13.90
CA LEU A 494 -15.36 -12.14 12.66
C LEU A 494 -14.21 -13.13 12.85
N GLU A 495 -13.48 -13.07 13.97
CA GLU A 495 -12.43 -14.04 14.32
C GLU A 495 -12.97 -15.46 14.39
N VAL A 496 -14.11 -15.66 15.08
CA VAL A 496 -14.79 -16.96 15.15
C VAL A 496 -15.25 -17.42 13.77
N SER A 497 -15.78 -16.51 12.95
CA SER A 497 -16.24 -16.83 11.59
C SER A 497 -15.08 -17.29 10.70
N VAL A 498 -13.96 -16.55 10.69
CA VAL A 498 -12.75 -16.89 9.92
C VAL A 498 -12.19 -18.24 10.35
N ALA A 499 -12.11 -18.51 11.66
CA ALA A 499 -11.64 -19.79 12.19
C ALA A 499 -12.53 -20.96 11.75
N ASN A 500 -13.86 -20.81 11.87
CA ASN A 500 -14.82 -21.83 11.45
C ASN A 500 -14.79 -22.10 9.94
N LEU A 501 -14.69 -21.05 9.12
CA LEU A 501 -14.60 -21.19 7.66
C LEU A 501 -13.29 -21.87 7.27
N THR A 502 -12.18 -21.54 7.93
CA THR A 502 -10.88 -22.21 7.72
C THR A 502 -10.98 -23.71 8.01
N ALA A 503 -11.60 -24.09 9.13
CA ALA A 503 -11.80 -25.51 9.45
C ALA A 503 -12.70 -26.24 8.43
N GLN A 504 -13.72 -25.58 7.88
CA GLN A 504 -14.58 -26.15 6.84
C GLN A 504 -13.84 -26.32 5.50
N ILE A 505 -13.03 -25.34 5.12
CA ILE A 505 -12.17 -25.40 3.93
C ILE A 505 -11.22 -26.60 4.05
N ASP A 506 -10.53 -26.76 5.18
CA ASP A 506 -9.62 -27.90 5.42
C ASP A 506 -10.33 -29.25 5.32
N ALA A 507 -11.59 -29.33 5.78
CA ALA A 507 -12.38 -30.55 5.68
C ALA A 507 -12.78 -30.87 4.24
N ILE A 508 -13.22 -29.88 3.47
CA ILE A 508 -13.59 -30.06 2.05
C ILE A 508 -12.37 -30.40 1.19
N GLN A 509 -11.23 -29.77 1.46
CA GLN A 509 -9.97 -30.05 0.77
C GLN A 509 -9.60 -31.54 0.90
N LYS A 510 -9.71 -32.11 2.11
CA LYS A 510 -9.50 -33.54 2.35
C LYS A 510 -10.46 -34.43 1.57
N CYS A 511 -11.73 -34.03 1.43
CA CYS A 511 -12.68 -34.78 0.60
C CYS A 511 -12.29 -34.73 -0.89
N MET A 512 -11.84 -33.58 -1.37
CA MET A 512 -11.37 -33.41 -2.75
C MET A 512 -10.13 -34.26 -3.04
N ASP A 513 -9.17 -34.32 -2.12
CA ASP A 513 -7.97 -35.14 -2.25
C ASP A 513 -8.31 -36.63 -2.43
N VAL A 514 -9.28 -37.14 -1.65
CA VAL A 514 -9.75 -38.53 -1.76
C VAL A 514 -10.38 -38.81 -3.13
N ILE A 515 -11.18 -37.89 -3.66
CA ILE A 515 -11.79 -38.04 -4.99
C ILE A 515 -10.70 -37.99 -6.08
N MET A 516 -9.69 -37.14 -5.91
CA MET A 516 -8.57 -37.05 -6.84
C MET A 516 -7.74 -38.33 -6.88
N ASP A 517 -7.50 -38.95 -5.73
CA ASP A 517 -6.84 -40.25 -5.65
C ASP A 517 -7.61 -41.34 -6.42
N GLN A 518 -8.96 -41.32 -6.33
CA GLN A 518 -9.83 -42.25 -7.08
C GLN A 518 -9.78 -42.00 -8.59
N ILE A 519 -9.80 -40.73 -9.01
CA ILE A 519 -9.66 -40.34 -10.43
C ILE A 519 -8.31 -40.82 -10.97
N ASN A 520 -7.21 -40.56 -10.26
CA ASN A 520 -5.87 -40.96 -10.67
C ASN A 520 -5.71 -42.48 -10.76
N ALA A 521 -6.34 -43.23 -9.86
CA ALA A 521 -6.35 -44.69 -9.90
C ALA A 521 -7.04 -45.23 -11.17
N LEU A 522 -8.17 -44.64 -11.56
CA LEU A 522 -8.91 -45.04 -12.77
C LEU A 522 -8.19 -44.68 -14.07
N ILE A 523 -7.44 -43.57 -14.09
CA ILE A 523 -6.63 -43.17 -15.25
C ILE A 523 -5.42 -44.11 -15.45
N ALA A 524 -4.95 -44.75 -14.37
CA ALA A 524 -3.81 -45.65 -14.40
C ALA A 524 -4.14 -47.09 -14.86
N GLU A 525 -5.43 -47.45 -14.92
CA GLU A 525 -5.96 -48.71 -15.49
C GLU A 525 -6.19 -48.63 -17.03
#